data_AF-A0A975U0I4-F1
#
_entry.id   AF-A0A975U0I4-F1
#
_cell.length_a   1.000
_cell.length_b   1.000
_cell.length_c   1.000
_cell.angle_alpha   90.00
_cell.angle_beta   90.00
_cell.angle_gamma   90.00
#
_symmetry.space_group_name_H-M   'P 1'
#
loop_
_entity.id
_entity.type
_entity.pdbx_description
1 polymer ?
#
loop_
_entity_poly.entity_id
_entity_poly.type
_entity_poly.pdbx_seq_one_letter_code
_entity_poly.pdbx_strand_id
1 'polypeptide(L)'
;MQRRQGIIVLAHGTTTDHAMYLCLCNGLTETRVTRALADLRDPPRVSDAYRACGCTALCGTCAEAMKEVVRAERARRASAGNDPLGAD
;
A
#
# COMPACT_ATOMS: atom_id res chain seq x y z
N MET A 1 -41.49 -23.66 -15.86
CA MET A 1 -40.12 -24.13 -15.54
C MET A 1 -39.16 -23.63 -16.62
N GLN A 2 -38.51 -22.47 -16.41
CA GLN A 2 -37.52 -21.93 -17.36
C GLN A 2 -36.20 -21.75 -16.61
N ARG A 3 -35.19 -22.56 -16.96
CA ARG A 3 -33.84 -22.50 -16.40
C ARG A 3 -33.12 -21.29 -16.98
N ARG A 4 -32.96 -20.21 -16.21
CA ARG A 4 -32.05 -19.10 -16.54
C ARG A 4 -30.66 -19.45 -16.04
N GLN A 5 -29.76 -19.78 -16.97
CA GLN A 5 -28.32 -19.83 -16.70
C GLN A 5 -27.82 -18.39 -16.61
N GLY A 6 -27.46 -17.94 -15.39
CA GLY A 6 -26.75 -16.68 -15.19
C GLY A 6 -25.26 -16.91 -15.41
N ILE A 7 -24.73 -16.40 -16.52
CA ILE A 7 -23.29 -16.25 -16.72
C ILE A 7 -22.77 -15.30 -15.63
N ILE A 8 -21.89 -15.79 -14.77
CA ILE A 8 -21.09 -14.96 -13.86
C ILE A 8 -19.92 -14.44 -14.70
N VAL A 9 -20.02 -13.21 -15.20
CA VAL A 9 -18.86 -12.50 -15.76
C VAL A 9 -17.98 -12.10 -14.59
N LEU A 10 -16.97 -12.90 -14.27
CA LEU A 10 -15.89 -12.46 -13.41
C LEU A 10 -15.09 -11.42 -14.21
N ALA A 11 -15.24 -10.15 -13.85
CA ALA A 11 -14.39 -9.08 -14.35
C ALA A 11 -12.94 -9.39 -13.93
N HIS A 12 -12.16 -10.01 -14.81
CA HIS A 12 -10.73 -10.16 -14.64
C HIS A 12 -10.08 -8.78 -14.87
N GLY A 13 -10.16 -7.91 -13.86
CA GLY A 13 -9.40 -6.68 -13.80
C GLY A 13 -7.94 -7.00 -13.59
N THR A 14 -7.17 -7.15 -14.67
CA THR A 14 -5.71 -7.18 -14.61
C THR A 14 -5.21 -5.76 -14.40
N THR A 15 -5.29 -5.26 -13.16
CA THR A 15 -4.49 -4.12 -12.76
C THR A 15 -3.05 -4.58 -12.89
N THR A 16 -2.34 -4.11 -13.92
CA THR A 16 -0.93 -4.43 -14.08
C THR A 16 -0.19 -3.71 -12.96
N ASP A 17 -0.03 -4.40 -11.82
CA ASP A 17 0.89 -4.04 -10.76
C ASP A 17 2.31 -4.14 -11.35
N HIS A 18 2.73 -3.10 -12.07
CA HIS A 18 4.12 -2.92 -12.41
C HIS A 18 4.83 -2.59 -11.11
N ALA A 19 5.22 -3.63 -10.40
CA ALA A 19 5.91 -3.57 -9.14
C ALA A 19 7.29 -2.93 -9.35
N MET A 20 7.34 -1.60 -9.37
CA MET A 20 8.60 -0.86 -9.43
C MET A 20 9.36 -1.12 -8.13
N TYR A 21 10.63 -1.48 -8.26
CA TYR A 21 11.51 -1.61 -7.11
C TYR A 21 11.74 -0.24 -6.49
N LEU A 22 11.31 -0.10 -5.24
CA LEU A 22 11.59 1.06 -4.40
C LEU A 22 12.97 0.94 -3.75
N CYS A 23 13.37 -0.27 -3.33
CA CYS A 23 14.67 -0.53 -2.71
C CYS A 23 15.33 -1.77 -3.33
N LEU A 24 16.42 -1.56 -4.06
CA LEU A 24 17.17 -2.66 -4.70
C LEU A 24 17.93 -3.53 -3.68
N CYS A 25 18.53 -2.92 -2.64
CA CYS A 25 19.32 -3.68 -1.67
C CYS A 25 18.48 -4.67 -0.84
N ASN A 26 17.22 -4.33 -0.56
CA ASN A 26 16.29 -5.18 0.20
C ASN A 26 15.22 -5.86 -0.68
N GLY A 27 15.27 -5.67 -2.01
CA GLY A 27 14.27 -6.21 -2.94
C GLY A 27 12.83 -5.75 -2.62
N LEU A 28 12.64 -4.50 -2.18
CA LEU A 28 11.32 -3.96 -1.86
C LEU A 28 10.71 -3.28 -3.07
N THR A 29 9.47 -3.64 -3.39
CA THR A 29 8.65 -2.94 -4.38
C THR A 29 7.80 -1.87 -3.70
N GLU A 30 7.37 -0.87 -4.46
CA GLU A 30 6.47 0.17 -3.95
C GLU A 30 5.19 -0.46 -3.36
N THR A 31 4.57 -1.41 -4.07
CA THR A 31 3.34 -2.07 -3.60
C THR A 31 3.52 -2.86 -2.33
N ARG A 32 4.64 -3.56 -2.16
CA ARG A 32 4.96 -4.26 -0.91
C ARG A 32 5.06 -3.28 0.25
N VAL A 33 5.73 -2.14 0.04
CA VAL A 33 5.89 -1.12 1.07
C VAL A 33 4.55 -0.47 1.41
N THR A 34 3.79 -0.01 0.42
CA THR A 34 2.48 0.62 0.63
C THR A 34 1.54 -0.31 1.38
N ARG A 35 1.49 -1.60 1.02
CA ARG A 35 0.68 -2.60 1.74
C ARG A 35 1.15 -2.77 3.19
N ALA A 36 2.45 -2.93 3.41
CA ALA A 36 3.01 -3.08 4.74
C ALA A 36 2.73 -1.85 5.63
N LEU A 37 2.72 -0.65 5.05
CA LEU A 37 2.38 0.58 5.77
C LEU A 37 0.88 0.71 6.07
N ALA A 38 0.01 0.26 5.17
CA ALA A 38 -1.45 0.28 5.38
C ALA A 38 -1.87 -0.58 6.57
N ASP A 39 -1.18 -1.69 6.81
CA ASP A 39 -1.47 -2.63 7.90
C ASP A 39 -1.04 -2.09 9.29
N LEU A 40 -0.31 -0.97 9.36
CA LEU A 40 0.12 -0.38 10.63
C LEU A 40 -1.04 0.36 11.31
N ARG A 41 -1.12 0.24 12.65
CA ARG A 41 -2.14 0.95 13.44
C ARG A 41 -1.87 2.45 13.51
N ASP A 42 -0.63 2.82 13.78
CA ASP A 42 -0.21 4.21 14.01
C ASP A 42 0.33 4.86 12.73
N PRO A 43 0.40 6.21 12.66
CA PRO A 43 1.00 6.92 11.54
C PRO A 43 2.44 6.46 11.28
N PRO A 44 2.76 5.91 10.09
CA PRO A 44 4.04 5.25 9.86
C PRO A 44 5.22 6.22 9.77
N ARG A 45 6.42 5.74 10.08
CA ARG A 45 7.71 6.39 9.79
C ARG A 45 8.48 5.57 8.75
N VAL A 46 9.54 6.14 8.18
CA VAL A 46 10.43 5.42 7.23
C VAL A 46 11.03 4.15 7.84
N SER A 47 11.41 4.18 9.12
CA SER A 47 11.88 2.99 9.83
C SER A 47 10.82 1.89 9.92
N ASP A 48 9.54 2.26 10.00
CA ASP A 48 8.44 1.30 10.05
C ASP A 48 8.25 0.59 8.71
N ALA A 49 8.52 1.25 7.58
CA ALA A 49 8.48 0.61 6.26
C ALA A 49 9.45 -0.58 6.19
N TYR A 50 10.70 -0.38 6.61
CA TYR A 50 11.70 -1.46 6.64
C TYR A 50 11.32 -2.55 7.65
N ARG A 51 10.95 -2.16 8.88
CA ARG A 51 10.57 -3.08 9.95
C ARG A 51 9.35 -3.93 9.57
N ALA A 52 8.32 -3.33 9.01
CA ALA A 52 7.11 -4.01 8.55
C ALA A 52 7.40 -4.95 7.36
N CYS A 53 8.42 -4.64 6.55
CA CYS A 53 8.89 -5.54 5.50
C CYS A 53 9.88 -6.62 6.00
N GLY A 54 10.25 -6.62 7.28
CA GLY A 54 11.16 -7.59 7.89
C GLY A 54 12.64 -7.31 7.65
N CYS A 55 13.04 -6.07 7.42
CA CYS A 55 14.42 -5.69 7.12
C CYS A 55 14.86 -4.39 7.81
N THR A 56 16.13 -4.02 7.63
CA THR A 56 16.69 -2.72 8.01
C THR A 56 17.23 -1.99 6.77
N ALA A 57 17.48 -0.69 6.88
CA ALA A 57 18.07 0.07 5.79
C ALA A 57 19.55 -0.35 5.59
N LEU A 58 19.96 -0.54 4.33
CA LEU A 58 21.34 -0.93 3.98
C LEU A 58 22.18 0.25 3.48
N CYS A 59 21.83 0.84 2.33
CA CYS A 59 22.62 1.92 1.70
C CYS A 59 21.98 3.32 1.78
N GLY A 60 20.66 3.40 2.00
CA GLY A 60 19.92 4.66 2.05
C GLY A 60 19.58 5.31 0.70
N THR A 61 20.00 4.78 -0.45
CA THR A 61 19.72 5.39 -1.78
C THR A 61 18.23 5.55 -2.07
N CYS A 62 17.39 4.68 -1.54
CA CYS A 62 15.93 4.75 -1.68
C CYS A 62 15.24 5.70 -0.69
N ALA A 63 15.96 6.40 0.19
CA ALA A 63 15.38 7.10 1.33
C ALA A 63 14.38 8.19 0.94
N GLU A 64 14.64 8.98 -0.10
CA GLU A 64 13.70 10.02 -0.55
C GLU A 64 12.40 9.42 -1.08
N ALA A 65 12.49 8.42 -1.96
CA ALA A 65 11.30 7.73 -2.46
C ALA A 65 10.52 7.03 -1.34
N MET A 66 11.21 6.43 -0.36
CA MET A 66 10.59 5.85 0.83
C MET A 66 9.85 6.92 1.68
N LYS A 67 10.41 8.13 1.80
CA LYS A 67 9.75 9.25 2.50
C LYS A 67 8.48 9.67 1.77
N GLU A 68 8.48 9.69 0.44
CA GLU A 68 7.30 10.04 -0.36
C GLU A 68 6.16 9.04 -0.14
N VAL A 69 6.45 7.74 -0.18
CA VAL A 69 5.45 6.69 0.10
C VAL A 69 4.88 6.84 1.52
N VAL A 70 5.73 7.09 2.53
CA VAL A 70 5.28 7.33 3.91
C VAL A 70 4.43 8.60 4.03
N ARG A 71 4.80 9.68 3.33
CA ARG A 71 4.03 10.94 3.31
C ARG A 71 2.66 10.74 2.66
N ALA A 72 2.60 10.02 1.53
CA ALA A 72 1.36 9.71 0.86
C ALA A 72 0.42 8.90 1.75
N GLU A 73 0.93 7.88 2.45
CA GLU A 73 0.12 7.08 3.37
C GLU A 73 -0.39 7.90 4.56
N ARG A 74 0.42 8.79 5.13
CA ARG A 74 -0.03 9.72 6.18
C ARG A 74 -1.14 10.64 5.68
N ALA A 75 -1.02 11.17 4.47
CA ALA A 75 -2.04 12.02 3.87
C ALA A 75 -3.35 11.24 3.64
N ARG A 76 -3.28 10.00 3.15
CA ARG A 76 -4.45 9.11 2.99
C ARG A 76 -5.18 8.87 4.32
N ARG A 77 -4.43 8.60 5.40
CA ARG A 77 -5.01 8.43 6.75
C ARG A 77 -5.66 9.69 7.26
N ALA A 78 -5.02 10.85 7.06
CA ALA A 78 -5.59 12.13 7.44
C ALA A 78 -6.90 12.42 6.69
N SER A 79 -7.00 12.10 5.39
CA SER A 79 -8.25 12.24 4.65
C SER A 79 -9.33 11.23 5.08
N ALA A 80 -8.95 10.00 5.47
CA ALA A 80 -9.89 8.99 5.94
C ALA A 80 -10.44 9.29 7.34
N GLY A 81 -9.65 9.93 8.20
CA GLY A 81 -10.08 10.36 9.54
C GLY A 81 -10.90 11.65 9.57
N ASN A 82 -11.07 12.31 8.42
CA ASN A 82 -11.76 13.60 8.30
C ASN A 82 -13.10 13.48 7.54
N ASP A 83 -13.68 12.28 7.52
CA ASP A 83 -14.98 11.99 6.89
C ASP A 83 -16.13 12.53 7.78
N PRO A 84 -16.90 13.55 7.36
CA PRO A 84 -17.94 14.18 8.18
C PRO A 84 -19.25 13.36 8.28
N LEU A 85 -19.30 12.14 7.72
CA LEU A 85 -20.53 11.33 7.54
C LEU A 85 -20.64 10.12 8.48
N GLY A 86 -20.12 10.21 9.71
CA GLY A 86 -20.14 9.11 10.69
C GLY A 86 -20.82 9.46 12.02
N ALA A 87 -21.97 10.13 11.99
CA ALA A 87 -22.74 10.48 13.19
C ALA A 87 -24.23 10.15 12.98
N ASP A 88 -24.56 8.86 12.91
CA ASP A 88 -25.94 8.36 12.91
C ASP A 88 -26.00 6.87 13.26
#